data_AF-A0A2N6Q8D1-F1
#
_entry.id   AF-A0A2N6Q8D1-F1
#
_cell.length_a   1.000
_cell.length_b   1.000
_cell.length_c   1.000
_cell.angle_alpha   90.00
_cell.angle_beta   90.00
_cell.angle_gamma   90.00
#
_symmetry.space_group_name_H-M   'P 1'
#
loop_
_entity.id
_entity.type
_entity.pdbx_description
1 polymer ?
#
loop_
_entity_poly.entity_id
_entity_poly.type
_entity_poly.pdbx_seq_one_letter_code
_entity_poly.pdbx_strand_id
1 'polypeptide(L)'
;MRKIYMLTMSLFVCMGALAGNDGSIGENLHWSFADGTLTISGTGEMEHAEGNSVYAWGNDNQSLDRTTIKKIVVEEGVTTLGEYIFWDCQNLTEVKLPKTLTTLGKECFKKCTALKSITLPDNITLIDESAFEECKALETVTFPKNLKDIKAQAFYYCKLKKVDLSQTKVKTIGLGAFAHNIECEEVYLPKTLEIFFGNDEGAFGSCDNLKKAVCLAVDPPQTLDGGPDFSSEEGINMSPVDFVKIFTGFDDDDFVLEVPAGSEEKYRNADGWKNVANNIVTGIRGVKAAQGKFGVYDITGKRYMNHADAQAINTLQRGVYIINGKKVLVK
;
A
#
# COMPACT_ATOMS: atom_id res chain seq x y z
N MET A 1 -43.79 -30.94 25.53
CA MET A 1 -43.59 -30.29 24.22
C MET A 1 -42.09 -30.14 23.96
N ARG A 2 -41.49 -31.11 23.27
CA ARG A 2 -40.13 -31.04 22.71
C ARG A 2 -40.30 -31.11 21.19
N LYS A 3 -39.96 -30.04 20.47
CA LYS A 3 -40.00 -30.01 19.00
C LYS A 3 -38.70 -30.64 18.47
N ILE A 4 -38.86 -31.75 17.76
CA ILE A 4 -37.83 -32.41 16.96
C ILE A 4 -37.75 -31.63 15.64
N TYR A 5 -36.59 -31.08 15.30
CA TYR A 5 -36.35 -30.53 13.96
C TYR A 5 -35.85 -31.67 13.06
N MET A 6 -36.67 -31.98 12.05
CA MET A 6 -36.36 -32.92 10.97
C MET A 6 -35.24 -32.36 10.10
N LEU A 7 -34.11 -33.07 10.04
CA LEU A 7 -33.15 -32.99 8.93
C LEU A 7 -33.89 -33.38 7.64
N THR A 8 -33.92 -32.50 6.65
CA THR A 8 -34.24 -32.87 5.26
C THR A 8 -32.95 -32.95 4.48
N MET A 9 -32.38 -34.16 4.46
CA MET A 9 -31.25 -34.53 3.62
C MET A 9 -31.78 -34.67 2.18
N SER A 10 -31.60 -33.63 1.36
CA SER A 10 -31.93 -33.70 -0.07
C SER A 10 -30.76 -34.33 -0.82
N LEU A 11 -30.98 -35.59 -1.19
CA LEU A 11 -30.11 -36.44 -2.00
C LEU A 11 -30.15 -35.95 -3.46
N PHE A 12 -29.09 -35.29 -3.94
CA PHE A 12 -28.88 -35.11 -5.38
C PHE A 12 -27.95 -36.18 -5.92
N VAL A 13 -28.49 -36.98 -6.82
CA VAL A 13 -27.84 -38.10 -7.49
C VAL A 13 -26.79 -37.57 -8.47
N CYS A 14 -25.60 -38.13 -8.37
CA CYS A 14 -24.43 -37.90 -9.21
C CYS A 14 -24.73 -38.26 -10.69
N MET A 15 -24.65 -37.28 -11.58
CA MET A 15 -24.50 -37.47 -13.03
C MET A 15 -23.38 -36.53 -13.51
N GLY A 16 -22.18 -37.10 -13.73
CA GLY A 16 -21.07 -36.48 -14.47
C GLY A 16 -20.46 -35.23 -13.81
N ALA A 17 -19.34 -35.38 -13.11
CA ALA A 17 -18.57 -34.26 -12.58
C ALA A 17 -18.03 -33.36 -13.71
N LEU A 18 -18.75 -32.29 -14.07
CA LEU A 18 -18.10 -31.02 -14.38
C LEU A 18 -17.61 -30.48 -13.04
N ALA A 19 -16.30 -30.28 -12.89
CA ALA A 19 -15.75 -29.51 -11.78
C ALA A 19 -16.45 -28.14 -11.77
N GLY A 20 -17.12 -27.80 -10.66
CA GLY A 20 -17.86 -26.55 -10.55
C GLY A 20 -16.91 -25.38 -10.73
N ASN A 21 -17.14 -24.59 -11.77
CA ASN A 21 -16.44 -23.33 -12.02
C ASN A 21 -17.07 -22.19 -11.21
N ASP A 22 -17.81 -22.49 -10.15
CA ASP A 22 -18.49 -21.55 -9.27
C ASP A 22 -18.79 -22.15 -7.89
N GLY A 23 -19.15 -21.28 -6.95
CA GLY A 23 -19.57 -21.68 -5.61
C GLY A 23 -19.87 -20.48 -4.70
N SER A 24 -20.29 -20.77 -3.48
CA SER A 24 -20.58 -19.75 -2.47
C SER A 24 -19.42 -19.55 -1.51
N ILE A 25 -19.31 -18.33 -0.98
CA ILE A 25 -18.44 -17.94 0.12
C ILE A 25 -19.35 -17.43 1.22
N GLY A 26 -19.62 -18.26 2.22
CA GLY A 26 -20.67 -17.97 3.20
C GLY A 26 -22.04 -17.80 2.54
N GLU A 27 -22.88 -16.93 3.12
CA GLU A 27 -24.27 -16.75 2.67
C GLU A 27 -24.44 -15.70 1.56
N ASN A 28 -23.59 -14.68 1.52
CA ASN A 28 -23.83 -13.46 0.72
C ASN A 28 -22.81 -13.20 -0.40
N LEU A 29 -21.78 -14.06 -0.50
CA LEU A 29 -20.73 -13.93 -1.50
C LEU A 29 -20.70 -15.19 -2.37
N HIS A 30 -20.32 -15.02 -3.62
CA HIS A 30 -20.18 -16.10 -4.59
C HIS A 30 -18.91 -15.92 -5.40
N TRP A 31 -18.30 -17.02 -5.79
CA TRP A 31 -17.18 -17.03 -6.71
C TRP A 31 -17.56 -17.73 -8.01
N SER A 32 -16.95 -17.31 -9.11
CA SER A 32 -16.95 -18.04 -10.38
C SER A 32 -15.60 -17.94 -11.06
N PHE A 33 -15.27 -18.93 -11.89
CA PHE A 33 -14.00 -19.04 -12.59
C PHE A 33 -14.21 -19.37 -14.06
N ALA A 34 -13.78 -18.47 -14.94
CA ALA A 34 -13.83 -18.70 -16.38
C ALA A 34 -12.61 -18.07 -17.06
N ASP A 35 -11.99 -18.81 -17.98
CA ASP A 35 -10.88 -18.34 -18.81
C ASP A 35 -9.72 -17.70 -18.01
N GLY A 36 -9.38 -18.27 -16.84
CA GLY A 36 -8.34 -17.74 -15.96
C GLY A 36 -8.75 -16.52 -15.13
N THR A 37 -10.04 -16.15 -15.15
CA THR A 37 -10.60 -15.05 -14.37
C THR A 37 -11.40 -15.60 -13.19
N LEU A 38 -10.94 -15.30 -11.98
CA LEU A 38 -11.69 -15.50 -10.75
C LEU A 38 -12.54 -14.25 -10.47
N THR A 39 -13.85 -14.41 -10.39
CA THR A 39 -14.79 -13.33 -10.09
C THR A 39 -15.42 -13.57 -8.73
N ILE A 40 -15.36 -12.57 -7.84
CA ILE A 40 -16.02 -12.55 -6.54
C ILE A 40 -17.17 -11.54 -6.61
N SER A 41 -18.38 -12.00 -6.32
CA SER A 41 -19.62 -11.24 -6.41
C SER A 41 -20.42 -11.33 -5.12
N GLY A 42 -21.40 -10.45 -4.97
CA GLY A 42 -22.25 -10.38 -3.79
C GLY A 42 -21.90 -9.21 -2.87
N THR A 43 -22.30 -9.30 -1.60
CA THR A 43 -22.17 -8.18 -0.66
C THR A 43 -21.62 -8.61 0.69
N GLY A 44 -20.74 -7.78 1.26
CA GLY A 44 -20.22 -7.95 2.60
C GLY A 44 -18.73 -8.31 2.64
N GLU A 45 -18.33 -8.87 3.78
CA GLU A 45 -16.94 -9.11 4.13
C GLU A 45 -16.52 -10.52 3.69
N MET A 46 -15.39 -10.61 3.02
CA MET A 46 -14.75 -11.89 2.70
C MET A 46 -13.78 -12.29 3.82
N GLU A 47 -14.24 -12.22 5.07
CA GLU A 47 -13.46 -12.61 6.25
C GLU A 47 -13.86 -14.01 6.71
N HIS A 48 -12.87 -14.85 7.07
CA HIS A 48 -13.14 -16.18 7.60
C HIS A 48 -12.13 -16.54 8.70
N ALA A 49 -12.63 -17.06 9.83
CA ALA A 49 -11.81 -17.39 11.00
C ALA A 49 -10.74 -18.48 10.72
N GLU A 50 -10.94 -19.29 9.68
CA GLU A 50 -10.04 -20.36 9.27
C GLU A 50 -9.06 -19.93 8.16
N GLY A 51 -8.89 -18.62 7.92
CA GLY A 51 -7.98 -18.10 6.90
C GLY A 51 -8.41 -18.48 5.47
N ASN A 52 -7.45 -18.78 4.60
CA ASN A 52 -7.74 -19.06 3.19
C ASN A 52 -8.21 -20.49 2.90
N SER A 53 -8.15 -21.40 3.86
CA SER A 53 -8.42 -22.83 3.65
C SER A 53 -9.83 -23.14 3.17
N VAL A 54 -10.79 -22.25 3.40
CA VAL A 54 -12.19 -22.42 3.00
C VAL A 54 -12.48 -22.07 1.54
N TYR A 55 -11.64 -21.24 0.92
CA TYR A 55 -11.86 -20.80 -0.46
C TYR A 55 -11.48 -21.88 -1.45
N ALA A 56 -12.15 -21.94 -2.61
CA ALA A 56 -11.90 -22.96 -3.62
C ALA A 56 -10.46 -23.01 -4.15
N TRP A 57 -9.69 -21.92 -3.98
CA TRP A 57 -8.27 -21.80 -4.34
C TRP A 57 -7.35 -21.69 -3.10
N GLY A 58 -7.89 -22.03 -1.93
CA GLY A 58 -7.19 -22.06 -0.66
C GLY A 58 -6.16 -23.18 -0.55
N ASN A 59 -5.37 -23.19 0.51
CA ASN A 59 -4.33 -24.20 0.70
C ASN A 59 -4.90 -25.61 0.90
N ASP A 60 -5.98 -25.73 1.65
CA ASP A 60 -6.61 -27.02 1.97
C ASP A 60 -7.74 -27.36 1.00
N ASN A 61 -8.35 -26.35 0.39
CA ASN A 61 -9.37 -26.49 -0.64
C ASN A 61 -8.78 -26.08 -2.00
N GLN A 62 -8.20 -27.06 -2.69
CA GLN A 62 -7.54 -26.91 -4.00
C GLN A 62 -8.47 -27.30 -5.16
N SER A 63 -9.77 -27.06 -5.02
CA SER A 63 -10.75 -27.36 -6.08
C SER A 63 -10.55 -26.47 -7.32
N LEU A 64 -9.97 -25.29 -7.13
CA LEU A 64 -9.46 -24.39 -8.15
C LEU A 64 -7.94 -24.23 -7.97
N ASP A 65 -7.16 -24.65 -8.97
CA ASP A 65 -5.71 -24.44 -8.96
C ASP A 65 -5.39 -22.95 -9.11
N ARG A 66 -4.85 -22.33 -8.04
CA ARG A 66 -4.50 -20.90 -8.02
C ARG A 66 -3.47 -20.49 -9.07
N THR A 67 -2.65 -21.43 -9.57
CA THR A 67 -1.70 -21.13 -10.64
C THR A 67 -2.42 -20.87 -11.98
N THR A 68 -3.68 -21.26 -12.11
CA THR A 68 -4.50 -20.97 -13.30
C THR A 68 -5.14 -19.58 -13.26
N ILE A 69 -5.15 -18.91 -12.10
CA ILE A 69 -5.73 -17.58 -11.91
C ILE A 69 -4.79 -16.53 -12.51
N LYS A 70 -5.25 -15.88 -13.58
CA LYS A 70 -4.56 -14.80 -14.29
C LYS A 70 -5.14 -13.43 -13.99
N LYS A 71 -6.42 -13.40 -13.60
CA LYS A 71 -7.19 -12.20 -13.34
C LYS A 71 -8.12 -12.41 -12.15
N ILE A 72 -8.24 -11.39 -11.32
CA ILE A 72 -9.25 -11.30 -10.26
C ILE A 72 -10.17 -10.12 -10.53
N VAL A 73 -11.47 -10.35 -10.39
CA VAL A 73 -12.50 -9.30 -10.42
C VAL A 73 -13.30 -9.40 -9.14
N VAL A 74 -13.20 -8.39 -8.28
CA VAL A 74 -14.06 -8.24 -7.10
C VAL A 74 -15.13 -7.21 -7.44
N GLU A 75 -16.39 -7.61 -7.40
CA GLU A 75 -17.51 -6.76 -7.80
C GLU A 75 -17.97 -5.80 -6.68
N GLU A 76 -18.73 -4.79 -7.07
CA GLU A 76 -19.30 -3.82 -6.13
C GLU A 76 -20.19 -4.53 -5.10
N GLY A 77 -20.07 -4.12 -3.84
CA GLY A 77 -20.79 -4.73 -2.70
C GLY A 77 -19.85 -5.45 -1.74
N VAL A 78 -18.72 -5.96 -2.21
CA VAL A 78 -17.67 -6.53 -1.35
C VAL A 78 -16.96 -5.40 -0.60
N THR A 79 -16.85 -5.52 0.73
CA THR A 79 -16.32 -4.47 1.62
C THR A 79 -14.93 -4.78 2.19
N THR A 80 -14.62 -6.06 2.36
CA THR A 80 -13.34 -6.52 2.94
C THR A 80 -12.82 -7.71 2.16
N LEU A 81 -11.50 -7.74 1.93
CA LEU A 81 -10.76 -8.96 1.58
C LEU A 81 -10.00 -9.40 2.83
N GLY A 82 -10.33 -10.56 3.38
CA GLY A 82 -9.64 -11.18 4.51
C GLY A 82 -8.24 -11.71 4.20
N GLU A 83 -7.67 -12.39 5.18
CA GLU A 83 -6.28 -12.82 5.19
C GLU A 83 -5.98 -13.94 4.16
N TYR A 84 -4.81 -13.88 3.54
CA TYR A 84 -4.26 -14.88 2.60
C TYR A 84 -5.13 -15.23 1.37
N ILE A 85 -6.18 -14.46 1.08
CA ILE A 85 -7.20 -14.84 0.08
C ILE A 85 -6.63 -15.09 -1.30
N PHE A 86 -5.72 -14.25 -1.78
CA PHE A 86 -5.09 -14.39 -3.09
C PHE A 86 -3.59 -14.69 -2.97
N TRP A 87 -3.18 -15.24 -1.82
CA TRP A 87 -1.81 -15.63 -1.55
C TRP A 87 -1.30 -16.60 -2.64
N ASP A 88 -0.08 -16.35 -3.12
CA ASP A 88 0.63 -17.21 -4.07
C ASP A 88 -0.12 -17.49 -5.39
N CYS A 89 -0.98 -16.56 -5.83
CA CYS A 89 -1.52 -16.55 -7.19
C CYS A 89 -0.44 -16.11 -8.20
N GLN A 90 0.55 -16.97 -8.46
CA GLN A 90 1.79 -16.61 -9.15
C GLN A 90 1.60 -16.09 -10.59
N ASN A 91 0.53 -16.50 -11.27
CA ASN A 91 0.22 -16.06 -12.64
C ASN A 91 -0.77 -14.88 -12.71
N LEU A 92 -1.15 -14.30 -11.56
CA LEU A 92 -2.04 -13.16 -11.48
C LEU A 92 -1.39 -11.91 -12.09
N THR A 93 -2.03 -11.35 -13.11
CA THR A 93 -1.53 -10.17 -13.83
C THR A 93 -2.47 -8.97 -13.76
N GLU A 94 -3.76 -9.20 -13.50
CA GLU A 94 -4.79 -8.15 -13.45
C GLU A 94 -5.69 -8.33 -12.23
N VAL A 95 -5.90 -7.26 -11.47
CA VAL A 95 -6.83 -7.22 -10.33
C VAL A 95 -7.77 -6.03 -10.52
N LYS A 96 -9.07 -6.26 -10.45
CA LYS A 96 -10.10 -5.23 -10.38
C LYS A 96 -10.75 -5.24 -9.01
N LEU A 97 -10.64 -4.13 -8.28
CA LEU A 97 -11.19 -3.95 -6.95
C LEU A 97 -12.37 -2.94 -6.98
N PRO A 98 -13.43 -3.15 -6.19
CA PRO A 98 -14.60 -2.30 -6.20
C PRO A 98 -14.38 -1.06 -5.33
N LYS A 99 -15.19 -0.01 -5.56
CA LYS A 99 -15.12 1.19 -4.72
C LYS A 99 -15.64 0.96 -3.31
N THR A 100 -16.46 -0.06 -3.08
CA THR A 100 -16.94 -0.44 -1.74
C THR A 100 -15.87 -1.02 -0.83
N LEU A 101 -14.69 -1.39 -1.36
CA LEU A 101 -13.64 -2.02 -0.57
C LEU A 101 -12.96 -1.02 0.38
N THR A 102 -12.93 -1.37 1.67
CA THR A 102 -12.34 -0.54 2.74
C THR A 102 -11.09 -1.15 3.37
N THR A 103 -10.92 -2.47 3.26
CA THR A 103 -9.84 -3.20 3.94
C THR A 103 -9.21 -4.26 3.04
N LEU A 104 -7.88 -4.32 3.05
CA LEU A 104 -7.07 -5.42 2.52
C LEU A 104 -6.40 -6.14 3.69
N GLY A 105 -6.75 -7.40 3.90
CA GLY A 105 -6.24 -8.20 5.01
C GLY A 105 -4.78 -8.61 4.85
N LYS A 106 -4.25 -9.18 5.94
CA LYS A 106 -2.89 -9.70 6.03
C LYS A 106 -2.57 -10.68 4.90
N GLU A 107 -1.40 -10.50 4.28
CA GLU A 107 -0.88 -11.35 3.20
C GLU A 107 -1.82 -11.55 1.98
N CYS A 108 -2.83 -10.69 1.79
CA CYS A 108 -3.90 -10.90 0.81
C CYS A 108 -3.41 -11.19 -0.62
N PHE A 109 -2.35 -10.52 -1.08
CA PHE A 109 -1.72 -10.71 -2.40
C PHE A 109 -0.25 -11.14 -2.31
N LYS A 110 0.22 -11.59 -1.15
CA LYS A 110 1.63 -12.00 -0.99
C LYS A 110 2.00 -13.09 -2.01
N LYS A 111 3.20 -12.98 -2.60
CA LYS A 111 3.72 -13.86 -3.66
C LYS A 111 2.90 -13.91 -4.96
N CYS A 112 2.10 -12.89 -5.26
CA CYS A 112 1.56 -12.67 -6.61
C CYS A 112 2.66 -12.17 -7.57
N THR A 113 3.60 -13.05 -7.90
CA THR A 113 4.88 -12.71 -8.54
C THR A 113 4.76 -12.15 -9.97
N ALA A 114 3.64 -12.37 -10.67
CA ALA A 114 3.37 -11.79 -11.98
C ALA A 114 2.60 -10.46 -11.96
N LEU A 115 2.12 -10.00 -10.80
CA LEU A 115 1.30 -8.79 -10.71
C LEU A 115 2.18 -7.56 -10.93
N LYS A 116 1.95 -6.84 -12.04
CA LYS A 116 2.81 -5.69 -12.43
C LYS A 116 2.37 -4.36 -11.84
N SER A 117 1.07 -4.19 -11.67
CA SER A 117 0.51 -2.94 -11.19
C SER A 117 -0.84 -3.17 -10.52
N ILE A 118 -1.18 -2.35 -9.53
CA ILE A 118 -2.49 -2.38 -8.91
C ILE A 118 -2.99 -0.95 -8.63
N THR A 119 -4.30 -0.76 -8.78
CA THR A 119 -4.98 0.48 -8.38
C THR A 119 -5.85 0.18 -7.17
N LEU A 120 -5.52 0.80 -6.03
CA LEU A 120 -6.25 0.62 -4.78
C LEU A 120 -7.41 1.64 -4.70
N PRO A 121 -8.65 1.20 -4.40
CA PRO A 121 -9.80 2.09 -4.23
C PRO A 121 -9.61 3.12 -3.11
N ASP A 122 -10.02 4.38 -3.36
CA ASP A 122 -9.85 5.52 -2.43
C ASP A 122 -10.48 5.33 -1.04
N ASN A 123 -11.37 4.35 -0.84
CA ASN A 123 -12.00 4.04 0.44
C ASN A 123 -11.15 3.15 1.36
N ILE A 124 -10.06 2.56 0.84
CA ILE A 124 -9.13 1.79 1.67
C ILE A 124 -8.40 2.73 2.64
N THR A 125 -8.48 2.40 3.94
CA THR A 125 -7.80 3.16 4.99
C THR A 125 -6.57 2.46 5.56
N LEU A 126 -6.43 1.16 5.33
CA LEU A 126 -5.37 0.32 5.87
C LEU A 126 -4.85 -0.63 4.79
N ILE A 127 -3.53 -0.71 4.64
CA ILE A 127 -2.84 -1.81 3.96
C ILE A 127 -2.16 -2.63 5.05
N ASP A 128 -2.63 -3.86 5.24
CA ASP A 128 -2.23 -4.70 6.35
C ASP A 128 -0.89 -5.42 6.11
N GLU A 129 -0.44 -6.15 7.13
CA GLU A 129 0.86 -6.79 7.19
C GLU A 129 1.09 -7.68 5.95
N SER A 130 2.24 -7.47 5.31
CA SER A 130 2.67 -8.28 4.16
C SER A 130 1.65 -8.39 3.01
N ALA A 131 0.69 -7.46 2.90
CA ALA A 131 -0.41 -7.56 1.93
C ALA A 131 0.06 -7.80 0.49
N PHE A 132 1.21 -7.25 0.07
CA PHE A 132 1.82 -7.43 -1.24
C PHE A 132 3.27 -7.95 -1.15
N GLU A 133 3.70 -8.52 -0.02
CA GLU A 133 5.06 -9.05 0.14
C GLU A 133 5.42 -10.03 -1.01
N GLU A 134 6.65 -9.94 -1.51
CA GLU A 134 7.17 -10.75 -2.62
C GLU A 134 6.35 -10.67 -3.93
N CYS A 135 5.58 -9.60 -4.16
CA CYS A 135 5.07 -9.29 -5.50
C CYS A 135 6.22 -8.80 -6.41
N LYS A 136 7.08 -9.73 -6.83
CA LYS A 136 8.37 -9.46 -7.50
C LYS A 136 8.29 -8.77 -8.87
N ALA A 137 7.10 -8.66 -9.46
CA ALA A 137 6.87 -7.88 -10.68
C ALA A 137 6.14 -6.55 -10.43
N LEU A 138 5.74 -6.25 -9.19
CA LEU A 138 4.91 -5.09 -8.87
C LEU A 138 5.72 -3.81 -8.97
N GLU A 139 5.57 -3.11 -10.09
CA GLU A 139 6.33 -1.90 -10.42
C GLU A 139 5.60 -0.62 -10.03
N THR A 140 4.26 -0.65 -9.95
CA THR A 140 3.44 0.56 -9.72
C THR A 140 2.20 0.26 -8.88
N VAL A 141 1.99 1.07 -7.85
CA VAL A 141 0.80 1.05 -7.00
C VAL A 141 0.17 2.44 -7.02
N THR A 142 -1.12 2.53 -7.34
CA THR A 142 -1.88 3.75 -7.10
C THR A 142 -2.45 3.68 -5.68
N PHE A 143 -1.86 4.42 -4.76
CA PHE A 143 -2.27 4.43 -3.35
C PHE A 143 -3.58 5.21 -3.15
N PRO A 144 -4.44 4.78 -2.21
CA PRO A 144 -5.72 5.42 -1.95
C PRO A 144 -5.58 6.72 -1.17
N LYS A 145 -6.36 7.74 -1.52
CA LYS A 145 -6.28 9.07 -0.88
C LYS A 145 -6.63 9.05 0.61
N ASN A 146 -7.48 8.13 1.05
CA ASN A 146 -7.85 8.00 2.45
C ASN A 146 -7.00 7.01 3.23
N LEU A 147 -5.94 6.45 2.63
CA LEU A 147 -5.01 5.56 3.32
C LEU A 147 -4.42 6.26 4.55
N LYS A 148 -4.48 5.61 5.71
CA LYS A 148 -3.98 6.12 6.99
C LYS A 148 -2.80 5.32 7.50
N ASP A 149 -2.77 4.01 7.28
CA ASP A 149 -1.78 3.13 7.88
C ASP A 149 -1.28 2.11 6.86
N ILE A 150 0.03 1.90 6.85
CA ILE A 150 0.71 0.85 6.07
C ILE A 150 1.47 0.01 7.08
N LYS A 151 1.13 -1.28 7.19
CA LYS A 151 1.71 -2.17 8.19
C LYS A 151 3.04 -2.75 7.74
N ALA A 152 3.65 -3.54 8.64
CA ALA A 152 4.95 -4.13 8.42
C ALA A 152 4.97 -4.96 7.13
N GLN A 153 6.08 -4.86 6.40
CA GLN A 153 6.38 -5.64 5.20
C GLN A 153 5.32 -5.59 4.08
N ALA A 154 4.39 -4.64 4.11
CA ALA A 154 3.26 -4.55 3.17
C ALA A 154 3.66 -4.65 1.69
N PHE A 155 4.82 -4.10 1.31
CA PHE A 155 5.42 -4.16 -0.04
C PHE A 155 6.89 -4.63 0.00
N TYR A 156 7.21 -5.52 0.93
CA TYR A 156 8.54 -6.11 1.09
C TYR A 156 8.94 -6.95 -0.13
N TYR A 157 10.19 -6.86 -0.61
CA TYR A 157 10.68 -7.56 -1.81
C TYR A 157 9.77 -7.41 -3.05
N CYS A 158 9.21 -6.22 -3.24
CA CYS A 158 8.53 -5.83 -4.47
C CYS A 158 9.50 -5.21 -5.48
N LYS A 159 8.98 -4.70 -6.60
CA LYS A 159 9.74 -4.07 -7.68
C LYS A 159 9.33 -2.61 -7.91
N LEU A 160 8.85 -1.95 -6.86
CA LEU A 160 8.32 -0.59 -6.98
C LEU A 160 9.44 0.34 -7.45
N LYS A 161 9.19 1.08 -8.54
CA LYS A 161 10.14 2.07 -9.07
C LYS A 161 10.03 3.42 -8.37
N LYS A 162 8.87 3.66 -7.75
CA LYS A 162 8.53 4.89 -7.04
C LYS A 162 7.46 4.61 -6.01
N VAL A 163 7.57 5.24 -4.85
CA VAL A 163 6.52 5.24 -3.82
C VAL A 163 5.99 6.67 -3.68
N ASP A 164 4.77 6.91 -4.15
CA ASP A 164 4.11 8.23 -4.03
C ASP A 164 2.92 8.16 -3.06
N LEU A 165 3.18 8.57 -1.83
CA LEU A 165 2.18 8.69 -0.77
C LEU A 165 1.75 10.14 -0.58
N SER A 166 2.19 11.09 -1.41
CA SER A 166 2.03 12.53 -1.18
C SER A 166 0.57 13.01 -1.09
N GLN A 167 -0.34 12.29 -1.75
CA GLN A 167 -1.79 12.55 -1.79
C GLN A 167 -2.59 11.74 -0.76
N THR A 168 -1.92 10.90 0.03
CA THR A 168 -2.58 10.05 1.04
C THR A 168 -2.75 10.80 2.36
N LYS A 169 -3.41 10.14 3.31
CA LYS A 169 -3.52 10.58 4.71
C LYS A 169 -2.68 9.71 5.64
N VAL A 170 -1.64 9.04 5.11
CA VAL A 170 -0.84 8.09 5.88
C VAL A 170 -0.23 8.81 7.08
N LYS A 171 -0.42 8.23 8.25
CA LYS A 171 0.11 8.63 9.56
C LYS A 171 1.20 7.70 10.04
N THR A 172 1.08 6.40 9.75
CA THR A 172 2.03 5.39 10.19
C THR A 172 2.52 4.51 9.04
N ILE A 173 3.82 4.22 9.03
CA ILE A 173 4.46 3.26 8.13
C ILE A 173 5.20 2.22 8.98
N GLY A 174 4.91 0.94 8.75
CA GLY A 174 5.45 -0.19 9.50
C GLY A 174 6.88 -0.58 9.13
N LEU A 175 7.44 -1.46 9.96
CA LEU A 175 8.76 -2.08 9.80
C LEU A 175 8.91 -2.69 8.39
N GLY A 176 9.98 -2.33 7.68
CA GLY A 176 10.28 -2.90 6.36
C GLY A 176 9.16 -2.75 5.31
N ALA A 177 8.19 -1.86 5.50
CA ALA A 177 6.98 -1.80 4.67
C ALA A 177 7.27 -1.68 3.16
N PHE A 178 8.38 -1.05 2.79
CA PHE A 178 8.86 -0.93 1.41
C PHE A 178 10.31 -1.40 1.25
N ALA A 179 10.85 -2.17 2.20
CA ALA A 179 12.23 -2.63 2.11
C ALA A 179 12.43 -3.60 0.92
N HIS A 180 13.65 -3.64 0.41
CA HIS A 180 14.06 -4.43 -0.75
C HIS A 180 13.36 -4.10 -2.08
N ASN A 181 12.79 -2.90 -2.21
CA ASN A 181 12.40 -2.36 -3.52
C ASN A 181 13.63 -1.75 -4.21
N ILE A 182 14.54 -2.61 -4.68
CA ILE A 182 15.86 -2.23 -5.21
C ILE A 182 15.80 -1.28 -6.42
N GLU A 183 14.68 -1.28 -7.17
CA GLU A 183 14.46 -0.39 -8.31
C GLU A 183 13.82 0.96 -7.93
N CYS A 184 13.49 1.18 -6.65
CA CYS A 184 12.84 2.40 -6.21
C CYS A 184 13.82 3.57 -6.26
N GLU A 185 13.58 4.55 -7.13
CA GLU A 185 14.47 5.71 -7.29
C GLU A 185 14.00 6.93 -6.48
N GLU A 186 12.69 7.04 -6.25
CA GLU A 186 12.08 8.19 -5.57
C GLU A 186 10.95 7.80 -4.60
N VAL A 187 10.93 8.45 -3.44
CA VAL A 187 9.87 8.32 -2.43
C VAL A 187 9.27 9.69 -2.11
N TYR A 188 7.95 9.77 -2.02
CA TYR A 188 7.22 10.99 -1.64
C TYR A 188 6.29 10.70 -0.47
N LEU A 189 6.64 11.21 0.71
CA LEU A 189 5.93 10.96 1.96
C LEU A 189 4.88 12.06 2.24
N PRO A 190 3.71 11.74 2.81
CA PRO A 190 2.66 12.71 3.01
C PRO A 190 2.96 13.65 4.18
N LYS A 191 2.28 14.78 4.14
CA LYS A 191 2.27 15.82 5.18
C LYS A 191 1.80 15.33 6.56
N THR A 192 1.03 14.22 6.57
CA THR A 192 0.31 13.67 7.72
C THR A 192 1.11 12.58 8.40
N LEU A 193 2.27 12.23 7.83
CA LEU A 193 3.10 11.18 8.35
C LEU A 193 3.62 11.62 9.72
N GLU A 194 3.36 10.79 10.73
CA GLU A 194 3.66 11.05 12.13
C GLU A 194 4.69 10.04 12.65
N ILE A 195 4.59 8.77 12.24
CA ILE A 195 5.38 7.67 12.81
C ILE A 195 5.93 6.74 11.73
N PHE A 196 7.19 6.37 11.87
CA PHE A 196 7.80 5.17 11.30
C PHE A 196 8.06 4.16 12.42
N PHE A 197 7.66 2.92 12.19
CA PHE A 197 8.13 1.80 13.00
C PHE A 197 9.31 1.13 12.29
N GLY A 198 10.34 0.77 13.04
CA GLY A 198 11.48 0.04 12.48
C GLY A 198 12.39 -0.52 13.56
N ASN A 199 13.36 -1.35 13.15
CA ASN A 199 14.50 -1.77 13.97
C ASN A 199 15.77 -1.68 13.10
N ASP A 200 16.48 -2.79 12.91
CA ASP A 200 17.61 -2.90 11.97
C ASP A 200 17.18 -2.72 10.50
N GLU A 201 15.92 -3.04 10.16
CA GLU A 201 15.40 -2.89 8.81
C GLU A 201 14.47 -1.66 8.68
N GLY A 202 14.94 -0.62 8.00
CA GLY A 202 14.17 0.59 7.74
C GLY A 202 12.94 0.36 6.87
N ALA A 203 11.94 1.23 6.96
CA ALA A 203 10.76 1.19 6.07
C ALA A 203 11.14 1.22 4.58
N PHE A 204 12.26 1.86 4.23
CA PHE A 204 12.85 1.87 2.88
C PHE A 204 14.27 1.28 2.91
N GLY A 205 14.47 0.23 3.71
CA GLY A 205 15.76 -0.45 3.78
C GLY A 205 16.09 -1.21 2.49
N SER A 206 17.37 -1.31 2.16
CA SER A 206 17.83 -2.07 0.97
C SER A 206 17.15 -1.62 -0.34
N CYS A 207 16.82 -0.34 -0.45
CA CYS A 207 16.30 0.27 -1.68
C CYS A 207 17.46 0.93 -2.43
N ASP A 208 18.39 0.12 -2.94
CA ASP A 208 19.74 0.56 -3.35
C ASP A 208 19.76 1.67 -4.43
N ASN A 209 18.75 1.75 -5.30
CA ASN A 209 18.64 2.81 -6.32
C ASN A 209 17.94 4.08 -5.82
N LEU A 210 17.49 4.13 -4.56
CA LEU A 210 16.77 5.29 -4.03
C LEU A 210 17.74 6.45 -3.86
N LYS A 211 17.62 7.45 -4.73
CA LYS A 211 18.46 8.66 -4.68
C LYS A 211 17.72 9.86 -4.12
N LYS A 212 16.40 9.76 -3.92
CA LYS A 212 15.60 10.93 -3.54
C LYS A 212 14.39 10.58 -2.70
N ALA A 213 14.30 11.24 -1.55
CA ALA A 213 13.09 11.27 -0.73
C ALA A 213 12.57 12.70 -0.63
N VAL A 214 11.25 12.85 -0.67
CA VAL A 214 10.54 14.12 -0.44
C VAL A 214 9.60 13.91 0.74
N CYS A 215 9.88 14.55 1.88
CA CYS A 215 8.99 14.51 3.02
C CYS A 215 8.19 15.80 3.13
N LEU A 216 6.86 15.70 3.26
CA LEU A 216 5.98 16.87 3.34
C LEU A 216 5.59 17.26 4.76
N ALA A 217 5.97 16.44 5.75
CA ALA A 217 5.76 16.75 7.15
C ALA A 217 6.73 17.87 7.57
N VAL A 218 6.20 18.90 8.23
CA VAL A 218 7.00 20.04 8.71
C VAL A 218 7.86 19.63 9.90
N ASP A 219 7.30 18.81 10.78
CA ASP A 219 8.06 18.18 11.84
C ASP A 219 8.50 16.79 11.35
N PRO A 220 9.74 16.37 11.63
CA PRO A 220 10.22 15.05 11.25
C PRO A 220 9.35 13.97 11.91
N PRO A 221 8.80 13.02 11.14
CA PRO A 221 8.10 11.86 11.70
C PRO A 221 8.98 11.14 12.71
N GLN A 222 8.38 10.72 13.82
CA GLN A 222 9.06 9.98 14.88
C GLN A 222 9.43 8.58 14.41
N THR A 223 10.59 8.09 14.83
CA THR A 223 10.99 6.70 14.63
C THR A 223 10.88 5.94 15.95
N LEU A 224 10.09 4.87 15.96
CA LEU A 224 9.87 4.02 17.14
C LEU A 224 10.39 2.61 16.86
N ASP A 225 10.98 2.00 17.91
CA ASP A 225 11.33 0.58 17.89
C ASP A 225 10.08 -0.27 17.96
N GLY A 226 10.13 -1.44 17.34
CA GLY A 226 9.03 -2.38 17.33
C GLY A 226 7.87 -1.88 16.47
N GLY A 227 7.67 -2.53 15.33
CA GLY A 227 6.32 -2.54 14.75
C GLY A 227 5.33 -3.17 15.73
N PRO A 228 4.02 -3.01 15.51
CA PRO A 228 3.06 -3.89 16.16
C PRO A 228 3.29 -5.31 15.63
N ASP A 229 4.16 -6.06 16.31
CA ASP A 229 4.33 -7.49 16.14
C ASP A 229 3.07 -8.16 16.72
N PHE A 230 2.06 -8.39 15.89
CA PHE A 230 0.80 -9.00 16.34
C PHE A 230 0.91 -10.51 16.54
N SER A 231 2.11 -11.07 16.66
CA SER A 231 2.29 -12.45 17.15
C SER A 231 2.34 -12.55 18.69
N SER A 232 2.49 -11.44 19.42
CA SER A 232 2.41 -11.47 20.89
C SER A 232 1.85 -10.18 21.49
N GLU A 233 0.88 -10.28 22.40
CA GLU A 233 0.30 -9.15 23.15
C GLU A 233 1.27 -8.53 24.18
N GLU A 234 2.56 -8.87 24.16
CA GLU A 234 3.53 -8.41 25.16
C GLU A 234 4.45 -7.30 24.61
N GLY A 235 4.20 -6.07 25.09
CA GLY A 235 5.23 -5.06 25.32
C GLY A 235 5.84 -4.39 24.07
N ILE A 236 5.06 -3.57 23.37
CA ILE A 236 5.62 -2.61 22.39
C ILE A 236 6.48 -1.59 23.17
N ASN A 237 7.79 -1.63 22.97
CA ASN A 237 8.70 -0.62 23.49
C ASN A 237 8.51 0.69 22.71
N MET A 238 7.61 1.56 23.18
CA MET A 238 7.36 2.88 22.58
C MET A 238 8.45 3.93 22.87
N SER A 239 9.64 3.51 23.30
CA SER A 239 10.75 4.44 23.53
C SER A 239 11.37 4.84 22.19
N PRO A 240 11.67 6.14 21.96
CA PRO A 240 12.50 6.55 20.84
C PRO A 240 13.82 5.80 20.89
N VAL A 241 14.21 5.19 19.78
CA VAL A 241 15.49 4.49 19.66
C VAL A 241 16.39 5.22 18.69
N ASP A 242 17.65 5.38 19.07
CA ASP A 242 18.69 6.06 18.29
C ASP A 242 19.05 5.35 16.97
N PHE A 243 18.56 4.11 16.76
CA PHE A 243 19.08 3.20 15.72
C PHE A 243 18.13 2.93 14.55
N VAL A 244 16.89 3.41 14.56
CA VAL A 244 15.95 3.12 13.46
C VAL A 244 16.26 4.00 12.26
N LYS A 245 17.05 3.45 11.34
CA LYS A 245 17.33 4.08 10.05
C LYS A 245 16.13 3.89 9.14
N ILE A 246 15.40 4.95 8.82
CA ILE A 246 14.27 4.90 7.87
C ILE A 246 14.74 4.39 6.49
N PHE A 247 15.92 4.87 6.11
CA PHE A 247 16.63 4.55 4.88
C PHE A 247 17.92 3.80 5.26
N THR A 248 18.05 2.52 4.91
CA THR A 248 19.28 1.74 5.10
C THR A 248 19.94 1.42 3.76
N GLY A 249 21.28 1.33 3.73
CA GLY A 249 22.05 1.00 2.53
C GLY A 249 22.60 2.19 1.74
N PHE A 250 22.35 3.43 2.17
CA PHE A 250 22.81 4.65 1.51
C PHE A 250 24.13 5.15 2.10
N ASP A 251 25.24 4.51 1.73
CA ASP A 251 26.58 5.06 1.96
C ASP A 251 27.00 6.04 0.83
N ASP A 252 26.08 6.35 -0.09
CA ASP A 252 26.31 7.21 -1.25
C ASP A 252 26.03 8.70 -0.95
N ASP A 253 27.00 9.55 -1.27
CA ASP A 253 26.92 11.02 -1.26
C ASP A 253 25.82 11.60 -2.20
N ASP A 254 25.17 10.76 -3.02
CA ASP A 254 24.19 11.15 -4.04
C ASP A 254 22.73 11.15 -3.56
N PHE A 255 22.42 10.58 -2.39
CA PHE A 255 21.04 10.61 -1.87
C PHE A 255 20.64 12.04 -1.48
N VAL A 256 19.40 12.44 -1.73
CA VAL A 256 18.86 13.75 -1.35
C VAL A 256 17.53 13.60 -0.62
N LEU A 257 17.44 14.19 0.58
CA LEU A 257 16.18 14.38 1.29
C LEU A 257 15.70 15.83 1.14
N GLU A 258 14.57 16.02 0.45
CA GLU A 258 13.88 17.30 0.38
C GLU A 258 12.83 17.42 1.49
N VAL A 259 12.92 18.49 2.28
CA VAL A 259 11.96 18.80 3.35
C VAL A 259 11.34 20.20 3.16
N PRO A 260 10.25 20.54 3.87
CA PRO A 260 9.66 21.88 3.81
C PRO A 260 10.66 22.93 4.29
N ALA A 261 10.65 24.12 3.67
CA ALA A 261 11.49 25.22 4.10
C ALA A 261 11.26 25.59 5.59
N GLY A 262 12.34 25.68 6.36
CA GLY A 262 12.33 25.93 7.81
C GLY A 262 12.27 24.67 8.68
N SER A 263 12.23 23.48 8.08
CA SER A 263 12.24 22.19 8.78
C SER A 263 13.62 21.54 8.84
N GLU A 264 14.62 22.10 8.18
CA GLU A 264 15.92 21.48 7.92
C GLU A 264 16.64 21.12 9.21
N GLU A 265 16.75 22.07 10.13
CA GLU A 265 17.42 21.88 11.42
C GLU A 265 16.67 20.85 12.28
N LYS A 266 15.34 20.81 12.20
CA LYS A 266 14.53 19.81 12.91
C LYS A 266 14.87 18.41 12.42
N TYR A 267 14.89 18.20 11.10
CA TYR A 267 15.23 16.89 10.53
C TYR A 267 16.70 16.51 10.76
N ARG A 268 17.64 17.45 10.67
CA ARG A 268 19.08 17.18 10.94
C ARG A 268 19.32 16.68 12.37
N ASN A 269 18.49 17.12 13.31
CA ASN A 269 18.62 16.78 14.72
C ASN A 269 17.70 15.65 15.18
N ALA A 270 16.74 15.21 14.35
CA ALA A 270 15.77 14.19 14.72
C ALA A 270 16.32 12.77 14.57
N ASP A 271 16.01 11.93 15.57
CA ASP A 271 16.37 10.50 15.57
C ASP A 271 15.79 9.79 14.33
N GLY A 272 16.54 8.82 13.82
CA GLY A 272 16.22 8.10 12.59
C GLY A 272 16.37 8.87 11.26
N TRP A 273 16.52 10.20 11.31
CA TRP A 273 16.82 11.06 10.16
C TRP A 273 18.28 11.52 10.11
N LYS A 274 19.05 11.32 11.19
CA LYS A 274 20.45 11.75 11.31
C LYS A 274 21.37 11.15 10.23
N ASN A 275 21.08 9.92 9.78
CA ASN A 275 21.86 9.24 8.75
C ASN A 275 21.80 9.95 7.37
N VAL A 276 20.75 10.72 7.12
CA VAL A 276 20.59 11.51 5.89
C VAL A 276 20.77 13.01 6.14
N ALA A 277 21.17 13.41 7.36
CA ALA A 277 21.21 14.81 7.78
C ALA A 277 22.05 15.69 6.85
N ASN A 278 23.22 15.20 6.42
CA ASN A 278 24.11 15.95 5.53
C ASN A 278 23.50 16.18 4.14
N ASN A 279 22.56 15.32 3.74
CA ASN A 279 21.94 15.28 2.43
C ASN A 279 20.56 15.98 2.39
N ILE A 280 20.23 16.74 3.44
CA ILE A 280 18.98 17.49 3.52
C ILE A 280 19.07 18.80 2.73
N VAL A 281 18.19 18.96 1.75
CA VAL A 281 18.08 20.18 0.94
C VAL A 281 16.68 20.79 1.03
N THR A 282 16.60 22.06 0.64
CA THR A 282 15.37 22.86 0.69
C THR A 282 14.81 23.04 -0.72
N GLY A 283 14.01 22.06 -1.15
CA GLY A 283 13.38 22.09 -2.47
C GLY A 283 11.98 22.70 -2.46
N ILE A 284 11.29 22.64 -1.31
CA ILE A 284 9.84 22.71 -1.24
C ILE A 284 9.40 24.05 -0.64
N ARG A 285 8.83 24.91 -1.49
CA ARG A 285 8.26 26.20 -1.05
C ARG A 285 6.76 26.07 -0.86
N GLY A 286 6.20 26.75 0.15
CA GLY A 286 4.76 27.00 0.17
C GLY A 286 4.37 27.86 -1.03
N VAL A 287 3.21 27.63 -1.63
CA VAL A 287 2.67 28.56 -2.64
C VAL A 287 2.52 29.94 -1.98
N LYS A 288 3.31 30.92 -2.41
CA LYS A 288 2.92 32.33 -2.36
C LYS A 288 2.41 32.66 -3.75
N ALA A 289 1.25 33.29 -3.86
CA ALA A 289 0.70 33.81 -5.11
C ALA A 289 1.72 34.74 -5.78
N ALA A 290 2.56 34.20 -6.66
CA ALA A 290 3.44 35.00 -7.50
C ALA A 290 2.61 35.51 -8.69
N GLN A 291 2.79 36.78 -9.06
CA GLN A 291 2.14 37.34 -10.24
C GLN A 291 2.71 36.67 -11.50
N GLY A 292 1.84 36.08 -12.33
CA GLY A 292 2.22 35.44 -13.59
C GLY A 292 1.41 34.17 -13.91
N LYS A 293 1.57 33.67 -15.13
CA LYS A 293 0.98 32.41 -15.62
C LYS A 293 2.08 31.34 -15.68
N PHE A 294 1.90 30.23 -14.97
CA PHE A 294 2.90 29.18 -14.84
C PHE A 294 2.42 27.84 -15.40
N GLY A 295 3.36 27.01 -15.88
CA GLY A 295 3.10 25.58 -16.03
C GLY A 295 3.14 24.93 -14.65
N VAL A 296 2.09 24.18 -14.32
CA VAL A 296 2.06 23.33 -13.12
C VAL A 296 2.18 21.90 -13.61
N TYR A 297 3.17 21.20 -13.11
CA TYR A 297 3.38 19.78 -13.36
C TYR A 297 3.25 19.06 -12.03
N ASP A 298 2.78 17.82 -12.04
CA ASP A 298 2.99 16.95 -10.90
C ASP A 298 4.47 16.58 -10.78
N ILE A 299 4.81 15.89 -9.70
CA ILE A 299 6.17 15.43 -9.42
C ILE A 299 6.73 14.40 -10.41
N THR A 300 5.89 13.79 -11.25
CA THR A 300 6.33 12.88 -12.33
C THR A 300 6.71 13.66 -13.60
N GLY A 301 6.57 14.99 -13.58
CA GLY A 301 6.76 15.83 -14.76
C GLY A 301 5.56 15.81 -15.71
N LYS A 302 4.47 15.12 -15.36
CA LYS A 302 3.23 15.17 -16.12
C LYS A 302 2.53 16.50 -15.87
N ARG A 303 2.13 17.15 -16.95
CA ARG A 303 1.54 18.49 -16.91
C ARG A 303 0.16 18.44 -16.26
N TYR A 304 -0.02 19.19 -15.18
CA TYR A 304 -1.24 19.27 -14.37
C TYR A 304 -2.13 20.44 -14.82
N MET A 305 -1.57 21.64 -14.98
CA MET A 305 -2.27 22.83 -15.50
C MET A 305 -1.40 23.63 -16.45
N ASN A 306 -2.06 24.29 -17.41
CA ASN A 306 -1.43 25.25 -18.33
C ASN A 306 -1.74 26.67 -17.90
N HIS A 307 -0.74 27.56 -17.99
CA HIS A 307 -0.92 28.99 -17.75
C HIS A 307 -1.62 29.32 -16.42
N ALA A 308 -1.39 28.52 -15.38
CA ALA A 308 -2.01 28.67 -14.08
C ALA A 308 -1.59 30.02 -13.48
N ASP A 309 -2.58 30.85 -13.17
CA ASP A 309 -2.36 32.05 -12.39
C ASP A 309 -2.36 31.73 -10.88
N ALA A 310 -2.15 32.76 -10.06
CA ALA A 310 -2.16 32.62 -8.62
C ALA A 310 -3.46 31.98 -8.07
N GLN A 311 -4.61 32.26 -8.70
CA GLN A 311 -5.89 31.72 -8.25
C GLN A 311 -6.01 30.24 -8.59
N ALA A 312 -5.62 29.85 -9.80
CA ALA A 312 -5.57 28.44 -10.21
C ALA A 312 -4.60 27.62 -9.35
N ILE A 313 -3.42 28.16 -9.04
CA ILE A 313 -2.46 27.49 -8.15
C ILE A 313 -3.05 27.30 -6.74
N ASN A 314 -3.83 28.27 -6.25
CA ASN A 314 -4.50 28.15 -4.94
C ASN A 314 -5.65 27.13 -4.93
N THR A 315 -6.12 26.65 -6.10
CA THR A 315 -7.11 25.56 -6.19
C THR A 315 -6.48 24.17 -6.26
N LEU A 316 -5.16 24.08 -6.35
CA LEU A 316 -4.47 22.80 -6.40
C LEU A 316 -4.81 21.97 -5.15
N GLN A 317 -5.04 20.67 -5.36
CA GLN A 317 -5.14 19.77 -4.23
C GLN A 317 -3.81 19.76 -3.47
N ARG A 318 -3.88 19.56 -2.16
CA ARG A 318 -2.68 19.58 -1.32
C ARG A 318 -1.68 18.53 -1.78
N GLY A 319 -0.44 18.93 -2.03
CA GLY A 319 0.53 18.06 -2.68
C GLY A 319 1.79 18.79 -3.11
N VAL A 320 2.72 18.05 -3.71
CA VAL A 320 3.90 18.64 -4.34
C VAL A 320 3.64 18.79 -5.83
N TYR A 321 3.95 19.97 -6.34
CA TYR A 321 3.92 20.26 -7.76
C TYR A 321 5.24 20.89 -8.16
N ILE A 322 5.61 20.74 -9.43
CA ILE A 322 6.66 21.52 -10.05
C ILE A 322 5.99 22.75 -10.66
N ILE A 323 6.23 23.91 -10.05
CA ILE A 323 5.71 25.20 -10.49
C ILE A 323 6.90 26.09 -10.82
N ASN A 324 6.99 26.53 -12.08
CA ASN A 324 8.11 27.34 -12.56
C ASN A 324 9.49 26.69 -12.30
N GLY A 325 9.58 25.39 -12.54
CA GLY A 325 10.81 24.61 -12.34
C GLY A 325 11.22 24.40 -10.87
N LYS A 326 10.40 24.84 -9.90
CA LYS A 326 10.65 24.65 -8.47
C LYS A 326 9.61 23.71 -7.89
N LYS A 327 10.03 22.84 -6.97
CA LYS A 327 9.09 22.04 -6.17
C LYS A 327 8.37 22.95 -5.18
N VAL A 328 7.05 22.84 -5.18
CA VAL A 328 6.16 23.66 -4.38
C VAL A 328 5.19 22.74 -3.65
N LEU A 329 5.15 22.85 -2.33
CA LEU A 329 4.10 22.24 -1.51
C LEU A 329 2.90 23.18 -1.51
N VAL A 330 1.82 22.71 -2.11
CA VAL A 330 0.48 23.26 -1.91
C VAL A 330 0.00 22.74 -0.56
N LYS A 331 -0.43 23.65 0.34
CA LYS A 331 -0.82 23.37 1.73
C LYS A 331 -2.32 23.27 1.93
#